data_AF-A0A381XMS9-F1
#
_entry.id   AF-A0A381XMS9-F1
#
_cell.length_a   1.000
_cell.length_b   1.000
_cell.length_c   1.000
_cell.angle_alpha   90.00
_cell.angle_beta   90.00
_cell.angle_gamma   90.00
#
_symmetry.space_group_name_H-M   'P 1'
#
loop_
_entity.id
_entity.type
_entity.pdbx_description
1 polymer ?
#
loop_
_entity_poly.entity_id
_entity_poly.type
_entity_poly.pdbx_seq_one_letter_code
_entity_poly.pdbx_strand_id
1 'polypeptide(L)' 'MKLGAHVSTSGGLSKSIDRAQAIGAEAIQIFASSPRAWKFNFPKEEEIALFKKK' A
#
# COMPACT_ATOMS: atom_id res chain seq x y z
N MET A 1 -5.35 15.50 -13.86
CA MET A 1 -4.50 15.69 -12.67
C MET A 1 -4.76 14.48 -11.78
N LYS A 2 -3.75 13.74 -11.32
CA LYS A 2 -3.99 12.58 -10.44
C LYS A 2 -4.01 13.04 -8.98
N LEU A 3 -5.12 12.84 -8.27
CA LEU A 3 -5.25 13.19 -6.86
C LEU A 3 -5.26 11.94 -5.97
N GLY A 4 -4.74 12.10 -4.75
CA GLY A 4 -4.48 10.97 -3.88
C GLY A 4 -4.35 11.30 -2.40
N ALA A 5 -4.10 10.26 -1.61
CA ALA A 5 -3.84 10.36 -0.18
C ALA A 5 -2.69 9.45 0.25
N HIS A 6 -2.24 9.64 1.50
CA HIS A 6 -1.39 8.66 2.16
C HIS A 6 -2.25 7.53 2.74
N VAL A 7 -2.06 6.30 2.27
CA VAL A 7 -2.97 5.18 2.55
C VAL A 7 -2.25 4.08 3.35
N SER A 8 -2.98 3.51 4.32
CA SER A 8 -2.44 2.44 5.17
C SER A 8 -2.23 1.14 4.40
N THR A 9 -1.08 0.50 4.62
CA THR A 9 -0.73 -0.87 4.18
C THR A 9 -0.94 -1.91 5.29
N SER A 10 -1.58 -1.52 6.40
CA SER A 10 -1.82 -2.44 7.51
C SER A 10 -2.65 -3.64 7.08
N GLY A 11 -2.16 -4.83 7.41
CA GLY A 11 -2.75 -6.12 7.04
C GLY A 11 -2.52 -6.53 5.59
N GLY A 12 -1.60 -5.90 4.85
CA GLY A 12 -1.20 -6.26 3.48
C GLY A 12 -0.95 -5.02 2.60
N LEU A 13 0.11 -5.07 1.78
CA LEU A 13 0.46 -4.03 0.82
C LEU A 13 -0.68 -3.80 -0.20
N SER A 14 -1.23 -4.89 -0.73
CA SER A 14 -2.36 -4.95 -1.67
C SER A 14 -3.63 -4.25 -1.16
N LYS A 15 -3.87 -4.25 0.16
CA LYS A 15 -5.02 -3.57 0.76
C LYS A 15 -4.96 -2.05 0.61
N SER A 16 -3.77 -1.48 0.41
CA SER A 16 -3.66 -0.04 0.15
C SER A 16 -4.34 0.35 -1.16
N ILE A 17 -4.33 -0.52 -2.17
CA ILE A 17 -5.04 -0.28 -3.44
C ILE A 17 -6.55 -0.34 -3.25
N ASP A 18 -7.06 -1.33 -2.52
CA ASP A 18 -8.50 -1.44 -2.23
C ASP A 18 -9.02 -0.21 -1.47
N ARG A 19 -8.22 0.26 -0.49
CA ARG A 19 -8.53 1.48 0.26
C ARG A 19 -8.45 2.74 -0.63
N ALA A 20 -7.49 2.80 -1.56
CA ALA A 20 -7.38 3.88 -2.53
C ALA A 20 -8.64 3.97 -3.41
N GLN A 21 -9.07 2.83 -3.93
CA GLN A 21 -10.27 2.73 -4.77
C GLN A 21 -11.52 3.12 -3.98
N ALA A 22 -11.64 2.67 -2.73
CA ALA A 22 -12.77 3.00 -1.86
C ALA A 22 -12.93 4.51 -1.58
N ILE A 23 -11.84 5.28 -1.62
CA ILE A 23 -11.87 6.75 -1.44
C ILE A 23 -11.81 7.52 -2.76
N GLY A 24 -11.84 6.84 -3.92
CA GLY A 24 -11.75 7.47 -5.24
C GLY A 24 -10.39 8.08 -5.57
N ALA A 25 -9.30 7.58 -4.97
CA ALA A 25 -7.96 8.07 -5.23
C ALA A 25 -7.41 7.55 -6.57
N GLU A 26 -6.76 8.44 -7.33
CA GLU A 26 -6.10 8.14 -8.62
C GLU A 26 -4.58 7.97 -8.46
N ALA A 27 -4.04 8.36 -7.31
CA ALA A 27 -2.67 8.14 -6.89
C ALA A 27 -2.63 7.87 -5.38
N ILE A 28 -1.63 7.15 -4.89
CA ILE A 28 -1.43 6.96 -3.45
C ILE A 28 0.03 7.03 -3.06
N GLN A 29 0.26 7.41 -1.81
CA GLN A 29 1.53 7.21 -1.12
C GLN A 29 1.32 6.19 0.00
N ILE A 30 2.32 5.37 0.27
CA ILE A 30 2.30 4.37 1.34
C ILE A 30 3.62 4.37 2.10
N PHE A 31 3.66 3.75 3.27
CA PHE A 31 4.91 3.33 3.87
C PHE A 31 5.33 1.94 3.36
N ALA A 32 6.60 1.79 2.99
CA ALA A 32 7.16 0.51 2.56
C ALA A 32 7.35 -0.49 3.72
N SER A 33 7.50 0.00 4.94
CA SER A 33 7.50 -0.77 6.19
C SER A 33 7.02 0.10 7.36
N SER A 34 6.83 -0.46 8.56
CA SER A 34 6.35 0.33 9.70
C SER A 34 7.25 1.54 9.97
N PRO A 35 6.74 2.78 9.94
CA PRO A 35 7.54 3.99 10.22
C PRO A 35 7.93 4.12 11.70
N ARG A 36 7.47 3.21 12.57
CA ARG A 36 7.73 3.20 14.01
C ARG A 36 8.88 2.26 14.40
N ALA A 37 9.49 1.56 13.45
CA ALA A 37 10.53 0.57 13.71
C ALA A 37 11.67 0.68 12.71
N TRP A 38 12.88 0.32 13.14
CA TRP A 38 14.08 0.31 12.29
C TRP A 38 14.18 -0.94 11.41
N LYS A 39 13.64 -2.08 11.87
CA LYS A 39 13.67 -3.33 11.11
C LYS A 39 12.77 -3.21 9.88
N PHE A 40 13.38 -3.27 8.71
CA PHE A 40 12.63 -3.38 7.46
C PHE A 40 12.09 -4.80 7.31
N ASN A 41 10.78 -4.92 7.10
CA ASN A 41 10.13 -6.19 6.81
C ASN A 41 9.76 -6.21 5.32
N PHE A 42 10.48 -7.01 4.54
CA PHE A 42 10.17 -7.18 3.12
C PHE A 42 8.84 -7.92 2.95
N PRO A 43 7.97 -7.48 2.02
CA PRO A 43 6.77 -8.23 1.69
C PRO A 43 7.14 -9.57 1.06
N LYS A 44 6.32 -10.59 1.33
CA LYS A 44 6.44 -11.91 0.69
C LYS A 44 6.14 -11.81 -0.80
N GLU A 45 6.67 -12.74 -1.59
CA GLU A 45 6.46 -12.79 -3.03
C GLU A 45 4.97 -12.84 -3.41
N GLU A 46 4.13 -13.56 -2.65
CA GLU A 46 2.69 -13.62 -2.90
C GLU A 46 2.04 -12.24 -2.76
N GLU A 47 2.45 -11.46 -1.76
CA GLU A 47 1.91 -10.13 -1.51
C GLU A 47 2.38 -9.12 -2.58
N ILE A 48 3.62 -9.27 -3.06
CA ILE A 48 4.15 -8.47 -4.17
C ILE A 48 3.35 -8.76 -5.45
N ALA A 49 3.12 -10.03 -5.76
CA ALA A 49 2.33 -10.43 -6.91
C ALA A 49 0.89 -9.92 -6.82
N LEU A 50 0.28 -10.01 -5.63
CA LEU A 50 -1.08 -9.50 -5.38
C LEU A 50 -1.16 -7.98 -5.53
N PHE A 51 -0.20 -7.23 -4.99
CA PHE A 51 -0.14 -5.77 -5.14
C PHE A 51 0.01 -5.34 -6.61
N LYS A 52 0.86 -6.02 -7.38
CA LYS A 52 1.07 -5.73 -8.82
C LYS A 52 -0.15 -6.06 -9.70
N LYS A 53 -1.02 -6.96 -9.26
CA LYS A 53 -2.20 -7.40 -10.02
C LYS A 53 -3.40 -6.45 -9.84
N LYS A 54 -3.41 -5.66 -8.76
CA LYS A 54 -4.44 -4.66 -8.48
C LYS A 54 -4.11 -3.34 -9.16
#